data_AF-A0A1F8T8M6-F1
#
_entry.id   AF-A0A1F8T8M6-F1
#
_cell.length_a   1.000
_cell.length_b   1.000
_cell.length_c   1.000
_cell.angle_alpha   90.00
_cell.angle_beta   90.00
_cell.angle_gamma   90.00
#
_symmetry.space_group_name_H-M   'P 1'
#
loop_
_entity.id
_entity.type
_entity.pdbx_description
1 polymer ?
#
loop_
_entity_poly.entity_id
_entity_poly.type
_entity_poly.pdbx_seq_one_letter_code
_entity_poly.pdbx_strand_id
1 'polypeptide(L)'
;MGILNATPDSFSGDGLDRDTDAIVARGRQQVAEGAAILDLGGESTRPGSTPVAEDVELARVLPALGRLVREVDVPVSIDTSKPAVADAALRAGARVVNDASGLRDARLAEVTARHGAWLVVMDNGWTRPRPERGGDIVEVVCGELRRLVEAAAGAGVARERIVVDPGLGFGKTAEESLSLLAATAELRERLAPHLLLCGPSRKRFTGAALGLEPHERLEPTLGAVAIAAYLGADIIRVHDVREASRAAWIGAATAARGRDRHLVYVGLGANVGDARSTMRRAVGALARVGRVSAVSSLWETAPREVLDQPPFLNAVVAVEMSERGAAAIVSRLKRIEAQLGRAPGPRYGPRAIDLDLLMFADGHEERDGDVVVPHTRLAERRFALAPLAELAPHLVEPRSGRTVRELLTAVADQDAVRVEGPEWWTASS
;
A
#
# COMPACT_ATOMS: atom_id res chain seq x y z
N MET A 1 -5.49 -7.77 15.17
CA MET A 1 -5.30 -7.70 16.64
C MET A 1 -6.68 -7.62 17.28
N GLY A 2 -7.08 -8.63 18.06
CA GLY A 2 -8.37 -8.68 18.76
C GLY A 2 -8.27 -8.04 20.14
N ILE A 3 -9.21 -7.16 20.49
CA ILE A 3 -9.27 -6.46 21.78
C ILE A 3 -9.91 -7.38 22.83
N LEU A 4 -9.24 -7.56 23.97
CA LEU A 4 -9.74 -8.25 25.15
C LEU A 4 -9.67 -7.29 26.34
N ASN A 5 -10.83 -6.84 26.83
CA ASN A 5 -10.89 -5.96 27.99
C ASN A 5 -11.14 -6.79 29.26
N ALA A 6 -10.23 -6.71 30.23
CA ALA A 6 -10.37 -7.26 31.58
C ALA A 6 -10.91 -6.20 32.55
N THR A 7 -11.85 -5.37 32.09
CA THR A 7 -12.46 -4.29 32.88
C THR A 7 -13.92 -4.62 33.20
N PRO A 8 -14.44 -4.25 34.38
CA PRO A 8 -15.86 -4.43 34.71
C PRO A 8 -16.82 -3.71 33.74
N ASP A 9 -16.41 -2.54 33.23
CA ASP A 9 -17.28 -1.67 32.41
C ASP A 9 -16.90 -1.69 30.91
N SER A 10 -17.21 -2.78 30.19
CA SER A 10 -17.20 -2.73 28.73
C SER A 10 -18.60 -2.38 28.18
N PHE A 11 -18.71 -1.14 27.70
CA PHE A 11 -19.85 -0.49 27.05
C PHE A 11 -20.41 -1.23 25.80
N SER A 12 -19.87 -2.41 25.48
CA SER A 12 -20.21 -3.25 24.33
C SER A 12 -21.08 -4.45 24.69
N GLY A 13 -21.44 -4.64 25.97
CA GLY A 13 -22.24 -5.77 26.45
C GLY A 13 -21.46 -7.08 26.57
N ASP A 14 -20.13 -7.03 26.41
CA ASP A 14 -19.20 -8.15 26.50
C ASP A 14 -18.41 -8.15 27.82
N GLY A 15 -18.95 -7.55 28.89
CA GLY A 15 -18.29 -7.42 30.19
C GLY A 15 -17.99 -8.78 30.81
N LEU A 16 -16.77 -9.27 30.57
CA LEU A 16 -16.26 -10.49 31.21
C LEU A 16 -15.82 -10.09 32.62
N ASP A 17 -16.78 -10.12 33.54
CA ASP A 17 -16.72 -9.67 34.94
C ASP A 17 -15.57 -10.28 35.74
N ARG A 18 -14.33 -9.77 35.61
CA ARG A 18 -13.11 -10.36 36.22
C ARG A 18 -12.99 -11.89 36.01
N ASP A 19 -13.79 -12.43 35.10
CA ASP A 19 -13.99 -13.85 34.93
C ASP A 19 -12.89 -14.29 33.98
N THR A 20 -11.85 -14.83 34.61
CA THR A 20 -10.68 -15.32 33.92
C THR A 20 -11.07 -16.38 32.88
N ASP A 21 -12.04 -17.24 33.18
CA ASP A 21 -12.52 -18.24 32.23
C ASP A 21 -13.19 -17.59 31.04
N ALA A 22 -14.02 -16.58 31.27
CA ALA A 22 -14.73 -15.90 30.21
C ALA A 22 -13.77 -15.08 29.30
N ILE A 23 -12.79 -14.38 29.87
CA ILE A 23 -11.72 -13.67 29.11
C ILE A 23 -10.93 -14.64 28.24
N VAL A 24 -10.53 -15.78 28.82
CA VAL A 24 -9.75 -16.80 28.11
C VAL A 24 -10.59 -17.45 27.01
N ALA A 25 -11.86 -17.77 27.27
CA ALA A 25 -12.79 -18.30 26.29
C ALA A 25 -12.99 -17.32 25.12
N ARG A 26 -13.15 -16.02 25.41
CA ARG A 26 -13.24 -14.98 24.38
C ARG A 26 -11.95 -14.86 23.57
N GLY A 27 -10.79 -14.96 24.21
CA GLY A 27 -9.49 -14.97 23.52
C GLY A 27 -9.37 -16.14 22.54
N ARG A 28 -9.69 -17.37 22.98
CA ARG A 28 -9.74 -18.56 22.10
C ARG A 28 -10.71 -18.37 20.94
N GLN A 29 -11.89 -17.79 21.21
CA GLN A 29 -12.87 -17.48 20.17
C GLN A 29 -12.31 -16.48 19.15
N GLN A 30 -11.68 -15.38 19.59
CA GLN A 30 -11.09 -14.40 18.69
C GLN A 30 -10.00 -15.01 17.81
N VAL A 31 -9.19 -15.93 18.33
CA VAL A 31 -8.19 -16.67 17.53
C VAL A 31 -8.87 -17.52 16.47
N ALA A 32 -9.91 -18.28 16.83
CA ALA A 32 -10.71 -19.04 15.87
C ALA A 32 -11.40 -18.16 14.81
N GLU A 33 -11.69 -16.89 15.14
CA GLU A 33 -12.28 -15.89 14.25
C GLU A 33 -11.25 -15.18 13.35
N GLY A 34 -9.95 -15.47 13.53
CA GLY A 34 -8.86 -14.97 12.69
C GLY A 34 -7.98 -13.90 13.34
N ALA A 35 -8.02 -13.72 14.66
CA ALA A 35 -7.08 -12.82 15.34
C ALA A 35 -5.65 -13.41 15.28
N ALA A 36 -4.73 -12.66 14.67
CA ALA A 36 -3.29 -12.99 14.65
C ALA A 36 -2.51 -12.48 15.88
N ILE A 37 -3.14 -11.62 16.69
CA ILE A 37 -2.60 -11.05 17.94
C ILE A 37 -3.80 -10.81 18.85
N LEU A 38 -3.70 -11.15 20.13
CA LEU A 38 -4.67 -10.75 21.17
C LEU A 38 -4.11 -9.57 21.96
N ASP A 39 -4.92 -8.59 22.30
CA ASP A 39 -4.52 -7.39 23.03
C ASP A 39 -5.34 -7.25 24.31
N LEU A 40 -4.71 -7.57 25.44
CA LEU A 40 -5.33 -7.65 26.76
C LEU A 40 -5.12 -6.33 27.52
N GLY A 41 -6.21 -5.67 27.91
CA GLY A 41 -6.16 -4.42 28.67
C GLY A 41 -6.92 -4.51 30.00
N GLY A 42 -6.29 -4.10 31.10
CA GLY A 42 -6.91 -4.05 32.44
C GLY A 42 -7.48 -2.68 32.83
N GLU A 43 -7.20 -1.66 32.02
CA GLU A 43 -7.59 -0.27 32.22
C GLU A 43 -8.31 0.28 30.98
N SER A 44 -9.42 1.00 31.19
CA SER A 44 -10.13 1.66 30.11
C SER A 44 -9.39 2.95 29.71
N THR A 45 -9.05 3.09 28.44
CA THR A 45 -8.43 4.30 27.86
C THR A 45 -9.47 5.25 27.23
N ARG A 46 -10.76 5.06 27.54
CA ARG A 46 -11.85 5.91 27.02
C ARG A 46 -11.79 7.31 27.64
N PRO A 47 -12.15 8.38 26.90
CA PRO A 47 -12.26 9.72 27.48
C PRO A 47 -13.19 9.73 28.70
N GLY A 48 -12.69 10.23 29.84
CA GLY A 48 -13.44 10.30 31.08
C GLY A 48 -13.34 9.06 31.99
N SER A 49 -12.58 8.03 31.62
CA SER A 49 -12.29 6.92 32.54
C SER A 49 -11.38 7.36 33.69
N THR A 50 -11.56 6.74 34.85
CA THR A 50 -10.67 6.93 36.00
C THR A 50 -9.50 5.94 35.89
N PRO A 51 -8.24 6.40 35.96
CA PRO A 51 -7.09 5.51 36.05
C PRO A 51 -7.22 4.57 37.26
N VAL A 52 -6.79 3.33 37.09
CA VAL A 52 -6.74 2.35 38.17
C VAL A 52 -5.32 2.22 38.71
N ALA A 53 -5.21 1.85 39.98
CA ALA A 53 -3.92 1.56 40.61
C ALA A 53 -3.25 0.33 39.96
N GLU A 54 -1.92 0.28 39.99
CA GLU A 54 -1.10 -0.77 39.37
C GLU A 54 -1.49 -2.17 39.84
N ASP A 55 -1.67 -2.36 41.14
CA ASP A 55 -2.08 -3.61 41.77
C ASP A 55 -3.46 -4.09 41.28
N VAL A 56 -4.39 -3.16 41.08
CA VAL A 56 -5.73 -3.45 40.55
C VAL A 56 -5.65 -3.88 39.08
N GLU A 57 -4.84 -3.22 38.27
CA GLU A 57 -4.64 -3.60 36.86
C GLU A 57 -3.97 -4.98 36.74
N LEU A 58 -2.92 -5.23 37.52
CA LEU A 58 -2.24 -6.51 37.60
C LEU A 58 -3.20 -7.65 37.97
N ALA A 59 -4.03 -7.44 38.99
CA ALA A 59 -5.02 -8.42 39.44
C ALA A 59 -6.06 -8.76 38.35
N ARG A 60 -6.33 -7.84 37.42
CA ARG A 60 -7.25 -8.06 36.29
C ARG A 60 -6.60 -8.84 35.15
N VAL A 61 -5.35 -8.51 34.80
CA VAL A 61 -4.74 -9.03 33.57
C VAL A 61 -3.94 -10.32 33.78
N LEU A 62 -3.22 -10.46 34.89
CA LEU A 62 -2.27 -11.57 35.08
C LEU A 62 -2.93 -12.97 35.05
N PRO A 63 -4.09 -13.21 35.71
CA PRO A 63 -4.72 -14.52 35.67
C PRO A 63 -5.11 -14.96 34.25
N ALA A 64 -5.71 -14.05 33.47
CA ALA A 64 -6.10 -14.32 32.10
C ALA A 64 -4.89 -14.45 31.18
N LEU A 65 -3.89 -13.57 31.32
CA LEU A 65 -2.67 -13.60 30.52
C LEU A 65 -1.92 -14.93 30.67
N GLY A 66 -1.73 -15.40 31.90
CA GLY A 66 -1.01 -16.65 32.17
C GLY A 66 -1.68 -17.89 31.56
N ARG A 67 -2.98 -17.83 31.32
CA ARG A 67 -3.73 -18.87 30.60
C ARG A 67 -3.70 -18.68 29.09
N LEU A 68 -4.00 -17.47 28.61
CA LEU A 68 -3.95 -17.15 27.18
C LEU A 68 -2.62 -17.54 26.56
N VAL A 69 -1.48 -17.18 27.18
CA VAL A 69 -0.13 -17.51 26.68
C VAL A 69 0.10 -19.02 26.51
N ARG A 70 -0.60 -19.87 27.28
CA ARG A 70 -0.46 -21.34 27.21
C ARG A 70 -1.51 -21.99 26.30
N GLU A 71 -2.63 -21.33 26.10
CA GLU A 71 -3.84 -21.92 25.52
C GLU A 71 -4.14 -21.40 24.10
N VAL A 72 -3.42 -20.37 23.63
CA VAL A 72 -3.52 -19.89 22.25
C VAL A 72 -2.16 -19.83 21.56
N ASP A 73 -2.16 -20.01 20.24
CA ASP A 73 -0.94 -20.07 19.41
C ASP A 73 -0.51 -18.71 18.84
N VAL A 74 -1.17 -17.62 19.24
CA VAL A 74 -0.88 -16.27 18.78
C VAL A 74 -0.23 -15.43 19.88
N PRO A 75 0.63 -14.45 19.55
CA PRO A 75 1.20 -13.56 20.54
C PRO A 75 0.11 -12.78 21.30
N VAL A 76 0.32 -12.64 22.61
CA VAL A 76 -0.50 -11.79 23.47
C VAL A 76 0.23 -10.47 23.72
N SER A 77 -0.46 -9.38 23.43
CA SER A 77 -0.12 -8.00 23.71
C SER A 77 -0.74 -7.57 25.03
N ILE A 78 -0.03 -6.74 25.80
CA ILE A 78 -0.56 -6.06 26.99
C ILE A 78 -0.81 -4.58 26.64
N ASP A 79 -2.07 -4.15 26.70
CA ASP A 79 -2.48 -2.74 26.56
C ASP A 79 -2.34 -2.05 27.92
N THR A 80 -1.22 -1.36 28.12
CA THR A 80 -0.92 -0.67 29.37
C THR A 80 0.06 0.48 29.14
N SER A 81 -0.04 1.50 29.99
CA SER A 81 0.91 2.62 30.06
C SER A 81 1.84 2.54 31.27
N LYS A 82 1.71 1.49 32.10
CA LYS A 82 2.39 1.39 33.39
C LYS A 82 3.59 0.44 33.32
N PRO A 83 4.83 0.90 33.58
CA PRO A 83 6.03 0.06 33.49
C PRO A 83 5.98 -1.21 34.35
N ALA A 84 5.41 -1.14 35.56
CA ALA A 84 5.27 -2.29 36.45
C ALA A 84 4.32 -3.36 35.89
N VAL A 85 3.22 -2.94 35.27
CA VAL A 85 2.25 -3.85 34.62
C VAL A 85 2.89 -4.51 33.41
N ALA A 86 3.59 -3.74 32.58
CA ALA A 86 4.32 -4.28 31.43
C ALA A 86 5.40 -5.29 31.86
N ASP A 87 6.21 -4.99 32.89
CA ASP A 87 7.26 -5.91 33.37
C ASP A 87 6.67 -7.24 33.84
N ALA A 88 5.59 -7.18 34.64
CA ALA A 88 4.91 -8.37 35.12
C ALA A 88 4.27 -9.18 33.98
N ALA A 89 3.62 -8.51 33.02
CA ALA A 89 3.00 -9.16 31.87
C ALA A 89 4.03 -9.83 30.95
N LEU A 90 5.16 -9.18 30.71
CA LEU A 90 6.25 -9.74 29.90
C LEU A 90 6.89 -10.96 30.57
N ARG A 91 7.10 -10.92 31.90
CA ARG A 91 7.52 -12.12 32.67
C ARG A 91 6.49 -13.25 32.60
N ALA A 92 5.19 -12.92 32.57
CA ALA A 92 4.11 -13.88 32.42
C ALA A 92 3.96 -14.42 30.98
N GLY A 93 4.71 -13.87 30.02
CA GLY A 93 4.81 -14.37 28.66
C GLY A 93 4.07 -13.55 27.59
N ALA A 94 3.64 -12.33 27.88
CA ALA A 94 3.30 -11.38 26.82
C ALA A 94 4.52 -11.15 25.89
N ARG A 95 4.25 -10.73 24.64
CA ARG A 95 5.30 -10.50 23.61
C ARG A 95 5.29 -9.09 23.03
N VAL A 96 4.23 -8.34 23.28
CA VAL A 96 4.01 -6.99 22.78
C VAL A 96 3.52 -6.13 23.94
N VAL A 97 4.03 -4.91 24.05
CA VAL A 97 3.47 -3.85 24.89
C VAL A 97 2.80 -2.85 23.97
N ASN A 98 1.50 -2.62 24.16
CA ASN A 98 0.74 -1.64 23.40
C ASN A 98 0.52 -0.39 24.25
N ASP A 99 1.25 0.69 23.94
CA ASP A 99 1.20 1.92 24.71
C ASP A 99 0.39 3.03 24.00
N ALA A 100 -0.90 3.06 24.31
CA ALA A 100 -1.80 4.12 23.88
C ALA A 100 -1.48 5.50 24.52
N SER A 101 -0.57 5.58 25.49
CA SER A 101 -0.20 6.85 26.13
C SER A 101 0.87 7.64 25.37
N GLY A 102 1.53 7.04 24.37
CA GLY A 102 2.59 7.69 23.61
C GLY A 102 3.85 7.93 24.44
N LEU A 103 4.31 6.91 25.16
CA LEU A 103 5.45 6.92 26.06
C LEU A 103 5.39 8.03 27.11
N ARG A 104 4.21 8.18 27.74
CA ARG A 104 4.04 9.13 28.85
C ARG A 104 5.01 8.84 29.99
N ASP A 105 5.24 7.56 30.28
CA ASP A 105 6.31 7.09 31.16
C ASP A 105 7.39 6.41 30.31
N ALA A 106 8.53 7.10 30.12
CA ALA A 106 9.62 6.62 29.29
C ALA A 106 10.20 5.26 29.76
N ARG A 107 10.05 4.92 31.05
CA ARG A 107 10.50 3.63 31.60
C ARG A 107 9.78 2.44 30.96
N LEU A 108 8.62 2.66 30.36
CA LEU A 108 7.88 1.62 29.64
C LEU A 108 8.70 1.08 28.45
N ALA A 109 9.40 1.95 27.73
CA ALA A 109 10.28 1.54 26.64
C ALA A 109 11.50 0.77 27.17
N GLU A 110 12.10 1.19 28.29
CA GLU A 110 13.22 0.50 28.93
C GLU A 110 12.83 -0.91 29.42
N VAL A 111 11.66 -1.05 30.03
CA VAL A 111 11.08 -2.36 30.39
C VAL A 111 10.92 -3.23 29.14
N THR A 112 10.30 -2.68 28.10
CA THR A 112 10.04 -3.43 26.85
C THR A 112 11.34 -3.91 26.20
N ALA A 113 12.36 -3.04 26.16
CA ALA A 113 13.69 -3.35 25.65
C ALA A 113 14.38 -4.48 26.43
N ARG A 114 14.33 -4.45 27.77
CA ARG A 114 14.94 -5.48 28.64
C ARG A 114 14.40 -6.88 28.39
N HIS A 115 13.13 -7.00 28.02
CA HIS A 115 12.49 -8.29 27.67
C HIS A 115 12.63 -8.64 26.18
N GLY A 116 13.18 -7.75 25.35
CA GLY A 116 13.20 -7.91 23.90
C GLY A 116 11.80 -7.98 23.29
N ALA A 117 10.81 -7.36 23.90
CA ALA A 117 9.44 -7.38 23.40
C ALA A 117 9.21 -6.35 22.29
N TRP A 118 8.09 -6.48 21.58
CA TRP A 118 7.62 -5.47 20.64
C TRP A 118 6.96 -4.32 21.38
N LEU A 119 7.06 -3.11 20.83
CA LEU A 119 6.43 -1.91 21.38
C LEU A 119 5.54 -1.25 20.34
N VAL A 120 4.27 -1.04 20.65
CA VAL A 120 3.40 -0.12 19.89
C VAL A 120 3.47 1.25 20.55
N VAL A 121 3.82 2.27 19.77
CA VAL A 121 3.75 3.68 20.18
C VAL A 121 2.67 4.41 19.40
N MET A 122 1.80 5.15 20.10
CA MET A 122 0.65 5.81 19.50
C MET A 122 0.71 7.33 19.65
N ASP A 123 0.34 8.06 18.58
CA ASP A 123 -0.02 9.47 18.73
C ASP A 123 -1.43 9.60 19.34
N ASN A 124 -1.48 9.86 20.64
CA ASN A 124 -2.76 9.92 21.37
C ASN A 124 -3.52 11.25 21.18
N GLY A 125 -2.91 12.27 20.56
CA GLY A 125 -3.53 13.57 20.32
C GLY A 125 -4.01 14.33 21.56
N TRP A 126 -3.83 13.86 22.79
CA TRP A 126 -4.30 14.54 24.00
C TRP A 126 -3.23 15.43 24.62
N THR A 127 -1.96 15.17 24.30
CA THR A 127 -0.79 15.90 24.79
C THR A 127 -0.56 17.25 24.10
N ARG A 128 -1.36 17.58 23.07
CA ARG A 128 -1.20 18.78 22.23
C ARG A 128 -2.52 19.59 22.15
N PRO A 129 -2.60 20.81 22.73
CA PRO A 129 -3.79 21.67 22.68
C PRO A 129 -4.23 21.99 21.24
N ARG A 130 -5.54 21.98 20.98
CA ARG A 130 -6.15 22.22 19.65
C ARG A 130 -5.81 23.56 18.96
N PRO A 131 -5.63 24.72 19.65
CA PRO A 131 -5.40 26.00 18.97
C PRO A 131 -4.06 26.09 18.23
N GLU A 132 -3.11 25.18 18.50
CA GLU A 132 -1.77 25.19 17.91
C GLU A 132 -1.63 24.25 16.70
N ARG A 133 -2.70 23.52 16.32
CA ARG A 133 -2.70 22.55 15.22
C ARG A 133 -2.95 23.15 13.83
N GLY A 134 -2.62 24.42 13.62
CA GLY A 134 -2.61 24.96 12.26
C GLY A 134 -1.71 24.08 11.38
N GLY A 135 -2.27 23.47 10.34
CA GLY A 135 -1.50 22.62 9.42
C GLY A 135 -2.15 21.27 9.12
N ASP A 136 -1.46 20.50 8.28
CA ASP A 136 -1.87 19.16 7.87
C ASP A 136 -1.71 18.16 9.02
N ILE A 137 -2.82 17.50 9.42
CA ILE A 137 -2.82 16.50 10.49
C ILE A 137 -1.87 15.33 10.20
N VAL A 138 -1.67 14.97 8.92
CA VAL A 138 -0.78 13.88 8.52
C VAL A 138 0.67 14.24 8.87
N GLU A 139 1.09 15.48 8.59
CA GLU A 139 2.41 15.99 8.97
C GLU A 139 2.63 15.99 10.49
N VAL A 140 1.63 16.47 11.23
CA VAL A 140 1.68 16.55 12.70
C VAL A 140 1.82 15.17 13.35
N VAL A 141 1.11 14.17 12.82
CA VAL A 141 1.15 12.79 13.30
C VAL A 141 2.46 12.11 12.89
N CYS A 142 2.91 12.28 11.64
CA CYS A 142 4.21 11.78 11.18
C CYS A 142 5.37 12.28 12.05
N GLY A 143 5.40 13.59 12.34
CA GLY A 143 6.44 14.19 13.18
C GLY A 143 6.48 13.59 14.59
N GLU A 144 5.30 13.39 15.19
CA GLU A 144 5.22 12.80 16.53
C GLU A 144 5.59 11.32 16.56
N LEU A 145 5.11 10.53 15.60
CA LEU A 145 5.47 9.12 15.54
C LEU A 145 6.97 8.92 15.35
N ARG A 146 7.64 9.77 14.56
CA ARG A 146 9.12 9.77 14.47
C ARG A 146 9.78 10.09 15.80
N ARG A 147 9.27 11.09 16.54
CA ARG A 147 9.77 11.43 17.87
C ARG A 147 9.62 10.26 18.85
N LEU A 148 8.47 9.58 18.84
CA LEU A 148 8.21 8.42 19.68
C LEU A 148 9.09 7.22 19.31
N VAL A 149 9.31 6.97 18.02
CA VAL A 149 10.25 5.95 17.53
C VAL A 149 11.66 6.22 18.05
N GLU A 150 12.15 7.45 17.93
CA GLU A 150 13.50 7.79 18.40
C GLU A 150 13.61 7.71 19.94
N ALA A 151 12.56 8.07 20.67
CA ALA A 151 12.51 7.89 22.12
C ALA A 151 12.56 6.40 22.52
N ALA A 152 11.77 5.55 21.86
CA ALA A 152 11.78 4.11 22.09
C ALA A 152 13.14 3.47 21.75
N ALA A 153 13.72 3.84 20.60
CA ALA A 153 15.03 3.36 20.17
C ALA A 153 16.14 3.82 21.12
N GLY A 154 16.10 5.08 21.58
CA GLY A 154 17.02 5.63 22.57
C GLY A 154 16.95 4.92 23.94
N ALA A 155 15.77 4.39 24.29
CA ALA A 155 15.58 3.54 25.48
C ALA A 155 15.98 2.07 25.25
N GLY A 156 16.47 1.71 24.06
CA GLY A 156 17.03 0.39 23.74
C GLY A 156 16.08 -0.58 23.04
N VAL A 157 14.87 -0.16 22.64
CA VAL A 157 13.98 -1.01 21.83
C VAL A 157 14.55 -1.12 20.41
N ALA A 158 14.73 -2.34 19.92
CA ALA A 158 15.20 -2.57 18.54
C ALA A 158 14.23 -1.94 17.53
N ARG A 159 14.74 -1.20 16.54
CA ARG A 159 13.91 -0.41 15.60
C ARG A 159 12.91 -1.27 14.84
N GLU A 160 13.30 -2.48 14.47
CA GLU A 160 12.47 -3.48 13.82
C GLU A 160 11.35 -4.05 14.71
N ARG A 161 11.38 -3.78 16.02
CA ARG A 161 10.37 -4.18 17.00
C ARG A 161 9.43 -3.04 17.42
N ILE A 162 9.52 -1.89 16.76
CA ILE A 162 8.64 -0.74 17.01
C ILE A 162 7.52 -0.72 15.96
N VAL A 163 6.28 -0.64 16.45
CA VAL A 163 5.05 -0.46 15.67
C VAL A 163 4.51 0.94 15.95
N VAL A 164 4.05 1.64 14.92
CA VAL A 164 3.47 2.99 15.03
C VAL A 164 1.96 2.98 14.84
N ASP A 165 1.22 3.75 15.64
CA ASP A 165 -0.24 3.92 15.53
C ASP A 165 -0.61 5.42 15.44
N PRO A 166 -1.25 5.89 14.35
CA PRO A 166 -1.66 7.29 14.21
C PRO A 166 -2.78 7.70 15.19
N GLY A 167 -3.32 6.77 15.97
CA GLY A 167 -4.26 7.03 17.06
C GLY A 167 -5.57 7.60 16.55
N LEU A 168 -6.19 6.93 15.57
CA LEU A 168 -7.50 7.32 15.03
C LEU A 168 -8.51 7.53 16.18
N GLY A 169 -9.25 8.64 16.16
CA GLY A 169 -10.23 8.99 17.20
C GLY A 169 -9.69 9.23 18.61
N PHE A 170 -8.37 9.27 18.84
CA PHE A 170 -7.76 9.72 20.10
C PHE A 170 -7.29 11.16 19.96
N GLY A 171 -7.90 12.07 20.73
CA GLY A 171 -7.56 13.51 20.72
C GLY A 171 -7.78 14.21 19.38
N LYS A 172 -8.54 13.58 18.48
CA LYS A 172 -8.75 13.99 17.08
C LYS A 172 -10.24 14.16 16.76
N THR A 173 -10.56 15.09 15.87
CA THR A 173 -11.90 15.25 15.29
C THR A 173 -12.23 14.06 14.37
N ALA A 174 -13.49 13.95 13.97
CA ALA A 174 -13.89 12.94 13.00
C ALA A 174 -13.18 13.16 11.65
N GLU A 175 -13.09 14.41 11.21
CA GLU A 175 -12.40 14.81 9.98
C GLU A 175 -10.90 14.49 10.04
N GLU A 176 -10.20 14.86 11.12
CA GLU A 176 -8.78 14.51 11.31
C GLU A 176 -8.56 12.99 11.25
N SER A 177 -9.47 12.20 11.84
CA SER A 177 -9.36 10.73 11.80
C SER A 177 -9.62 10.16 10.41
N LEU A 178 -10.54 10.76 9.63
CA LEU A 178 -10.78 10.37 8.24
C LEU A 178 -9.61 10.75 7.33
N SER A 179 -8.99 11.92 7.54
CA SER A 179 -7.78 12.33 6.82
C SER A 179 -6.63 11.37 7.07
N LEU A 180 -6.40 10.95 8.31
CA LEU A 180 -5.38 9.95 8.64
C LEU A 180 -5.69 8.57 8.05
N LEU A 181 -6.95 8.15 8.04
CA LEU A 181 -7.36 6.91 7.40
C LEU A 181 -7.08 6.97 5.89
N ALA A 182 -7.44 8.07 5.22
CA ALA A 182 -7.15 8.29 3.80
C ALA A 182 -5.64 8.31 3.50
N ALA A 183 -4.85 8.85 4.43
CA ALA A 183 -3.39 8.93 4.33
C ALA A 183 -2.65 7.66 4.79
N THR A 184 -3.33 6.54 5.05
CA THR A 184 -2.69 5.29 5.56
C THR A 184 -1.50 4.84 4.70
N ALA A 185 -1.62 4.92 3.36
CA ALA A 185 -0.54 4.54 2.44
C ALA A 185 0.67 5.49 2.55
N GLU A 186 0.41 6.80 2.66
CA GLU A 186 1.45 7.82 2.85
C GLU A 186 2.14 7.66 4.20
N LEU A 187 1.38 7.43 5.28
CA LEU A 187 1.92 7.17 6.61
C LEU A 187 2.85 5.96 6.60
N ARG A 188 2.45 4.87 5.93
CA ARG A 188 3.29 3.68 5.77
C ARG A 188 4.61 4.00 5.07
N GLU A 189 4.57 4.77 3.98
CA GLU A 189 5.78 5.15 3.24
C GLU A 189 6.71 6.04 4.09
N ARG A 190 6.15 7.05 4.74
CA ARG A 190 6.90 8.08 5.48
C ARG A 190 7.46 7.60 6.82
N LEU A 191 6.92 6.51 7.37
CA LEU A 191 7.31 5.89 8.63
C LEU A 191 8.01 4.53 8.42
N ALA A 192 8.29 4.16 7.18
CA ALA A 192 9.08 2.97 6.89
C ALA A 192 10.46 3.03 7.61
N PRO A 193 10.97 1.89 8.10
CA PRO A 193 10.48 0.52 7.90
C PRO A 193 9.51 0.02 8.99
N HIS A 194 8.94 0.90 9.84
CA HIS A 194 8.09 0.48 10.95
C HIS A 194 6.73 -0.05 10.49
N LEU A 195 6.20 -1.04 11.22
CA LEU A 195 4.85 -1.57 10.98
C LEU A 195 3.80 -0.53 11.39
N LEU A 196 2.75 -0.40 10.60
CA LEU A 196 1.65 0.53 10.86
C LEU A 196 0.43 -0.21 11.45
N LEU A 197 0.02 0.19 12.65
CA LEU A 197 -1.22 -0.26 13.29
C LEU A 197 -2.33 0.77 13.08
N CYS A 198 -3.56 0.31 12.80
CA CYS A 198 -4.75 1.16 12.77
C CYS A 198 -5.87 0.58 13.62
N GLY A 199 -6.43 1.38 14.53
CA GLY A 199 -7.55 0.98 15.39
C GLY A 199 -8.86 1.75 15.12
N PRO A 200 -9.65 1.45 14.06
CA PRO A 200 -10.89 2.18 13.77
C PRO A 200 -12.09 1.75 14.62
N SER A 201 -11.99 0.63 15.35
CA SER A 201 -13.16 -0.11 15.86
C SER A 201 -14.04 0.65 16.86
N ARG A 202 -15.33 0.78 16.51
CA ARG A 202 -16.41 1.38 17.32
C ARG A 202 -16.15 2.84 17.74
N LYS A 203 -15.19 3.52 17.11
CA LYS A 203 -14.80 4.88 17.45
C LYS A 203 -15.83 5.89 16.96
N ARG A 204 -15.88 7.05 17.63
CA ARG A 204 -16.83 8.12 17.30
C ARG A 204 -16.72 8.55 15.83
N PHE A 205 -15.52 8.61 15.26
CA PHE A 205 -15.34 9.08 13.88
C PHE A 205 -16.00 8.18 12.83
N THR A 206 -16.20 6.88 13.11
CA THR A 206 -16.88 5.98 12.16
C THR A 206 -18.40 6.13 12.20
N GLY A 207 -18.96 6.66 13.29
CA GLY A 207 -20.41 6.86 13.44
C GLY A 207 -20.88 8.32 13.40
N ALA A 208 -19.99 9.30 13.59
CA ALA A 208 -20.37 10.70 13.80
C ALA A 208 -21.11 11.32 12.60
N ALA A 209 -20.62 11.08 11.38
CA ALA A 209 -21.29 11.56 10.16
C ALA A 209 -22.64 10.88 9.90
N LEU A 210 -22.89 9.74 10.56
CA LEU A 210 -24.09 8.91 10.40
C LEU A 210 -25.04 8.99 11.62
N GLY A 211 -24.67 9.75 12.66
CA GLY A 211 -25.47 9.87 13.89
C GLY A 211 -25.58 8.58 14.73
N LEU A 212 -24.65 7.63 14.59
CA LEU A 212 -24.77 6.28 15.16
C LEU A 212 -24.22 6.16 16.58
N GLU A 213 -24.94 5.41 17.43
CA GLU A 213 -24.50 5.00 18.76
C GLU A 213 -23.42 3.91 18.71
N PRO A 214 -22.59 3.72 19.77
CA PRO A 214 -21.47 2.77 19.74
C PRO A 214 -21.79 1.34 19.28
N HIS A 215 -22.99 0.83 19.61
CA HIS A 215 -23.41 -0.52 19.27
C HIS A 215 -23.85 -0.66 17.80
N GLU A 216 -24.14 0.45 17.12
CA GLU A 216 -24.55 0.48 15.70
C GLU A 216 -23.35 0.68 14.76
N ARG A 217 -22.14 0.83 15.30
CA ARG A 217 -20.94 1.19 14.53
C ARG A 217 -20.21 0.02 13.89
N LEU A 218 -20.82 -1.17 13.82
CA LEU A 218 -20.18 -2.32 13.18
C LEU A 218 -19.95 -2.04 11.69
N GLU A 219 -20.98 -1.72 10.92
CA GLU A 219 -20.85 -1.55 9.46
C GLU A 219 -19.85 -0.44 9.07
N PRO A 220 -19.88 0.76 9.70
CA PRO A 220 -18.88 1.79 9.42
C PRO A 220 -17.47 1.39 9.87
N THR A 221 -17.35 0.61 10.95
CA THR A 221 -16.06 0.02 11.35
C THR A 221 -15.53 -0.90 10.26
N LEU A 222 -16.35 -1.80 9.71
CA LEU A 222 -15.93 -2.72 8.65
C LEU A 222 -15.48 -1.98 7.39
N GLY A 223 -16.16 -0.90 7.03
CA GLY A 223 -15.73 0.00 5.95
C GLY A 223 -14.34 0.58 6.20
N ALA A 224 -14.11 1.13 7.39
CA ALA A 224 -12.80 1.68 7.76
C ALA A 224 -11.70 0.60 7.81
N VAL A 225 -12.01 -0.61 8.27
CA VAL A 225 -11.10 -1.75 8.28
C VAL A 225 -10.69 -2.16 6.85
N ALA A 226 -11.65 -2.27 5.93
CA ALA A 226 -11.36 -2.61 4.54
C ALA A 226 -10.49 -1.56 3.85
N ILE A 227 -10.76 -0.27 4.11
CA ILE A 227 -9.95 0.85 3.59
C ILE A 227 -8.53 0.82 4.15
N ALA A 228 -8.37 0.67 5.46
CA ALA A 228 -7.05 0.60 6.09
C ALA A 228 -6.22 -0.57 5.52
N ALA A 229 -6.84 -1.76 5.37
CA ALA A 229 -6.18 -2.91 4.75
C ALA A 229 -5.83 -2.67 3.28
N TYR A 230 -6.72 -2.05 2.51
CA TYR A 230 -6.46 -1.71 1.10
C TYR A 230 -5.28 -0.74 0.94
N LEU A 231 -5.19 0.26 1.82
CA LEU A 231 -4.12 1.24 1.82
C LEU A 231 -2.82 0.72 2.45
N GLY A 232 -2.85 -0.47 3.06
CA GLY A 232 -1.65 -1.17 3.53
C GLY A 232 -1.33 -0.99 5.01
N ALA A 233 -2.29 -0.83 5.90
CA ALA A 233 -2.04 -1.03 7.33
C ALA A 233 -1.56 -2.48 7.58
N ASP A 234 -0.52 -2.66 8.40
CA ASP A 234 0.04 -3.98 8.72
C ASP A 234 -0.76 -4.68 9.83
N ILE A 235 -1.26 -3.91 10.79
CA ILE A 235 -2.04 -4.41 11.92
C ILE A 235 -3.34 -3.62 12.02
N ILE A 236 -4.47 -4.31 12.18
CA ILE A 236 -5.76 -3.67 12.44
C ILE A 236 -6.28 -4.15 13.81
N ARG A 237 -6.62 -3.20 14.69
CA ARG A 237 -7.06 -3.45 16.06
C ARG A 237 -8.59 -3.30 16.20
N VAL A 238 -9.27 -4.37 16.62
CA VAL A 238 -10.74 -4.49 16.55
C VAL A 238 -11.39 -5.28 17.69
N HIS A 239 -12.66 -4.97 18.00
CA HIS A 239 -13.49 -5.76 18.93
C HIS A 239 -14.15 -6.97 18.22
N ASP A 240 -14.68 -6.72 17.01
CA ASP A 240 -15.47 -7.67 16.21
C ASP A 240 -14.58 -8.42 15.21
N VAL A 241 -13.79 -9.38 15.73
CA VAL A 241 -12.71 -10.03 14.96
C VAL A 241 -13.22 -10.77 13.73
N ARG A 242 -14.32 -11.52 13.84
CA ARG A 242 -14.86 -12.35 12.76
C ARG A 242 -15.22 -11.53 11.52
N GLU A 243 -15.94 -10.44 11.72
CA GLU A 243 -16.40 -9.57 10.64
C GLU A 243 -15.23 -8.74 10.11
N ALA A 244 -14.40 -8.20 11.00
CA ALA A 244 -13.26 -7.39 10.63
C ALA A 244 -12.18 -8.17 9.86
N SER A 245 -11.93 -9.44 10.21
CA SER A 245 -10.95 -10.28 9.49
C SER A 245 -11.37 -10.49 8.04
N ARG A 246 -12.67 -10.71 7.80
CA ARG A 246 -13.25 -10.81 6.44
C ARG A 246 -13.13 -9.49 5.66
N ALA A 247 -13.47 -8.37 6.31
CA ALA A 247 -13.36 -7.05 5.69
C ALA A 247 -11.90 -6.70 5.34
N ALA A 248 -10.97 -6.94 6.26
CA ALA A 248 -9.54 -6.74 6.06
C ALA A 248 -9.01 -7.62 4.92
N TRP A 249 -9.42 -8.88 4.87
CA TRP A 249 -9.05 -9.79 3.78
C TRP A 249 -9.49 -9.26 2.42
N ILE A 250 -10.74 -8.79 2.28
CA ILE A 250 -11.23 -8.19 1.03
C ILE A 250 -10.40 -6.96 0.65
N GLY A 251 -10.13 -6.05 1.60
CA GLY A 251 -9.32 -4.86 1.36
C GLY A 251 -7.91 -5.20 0.87
N ALA A 252 -7.21 -6.07 1.59
CA ALA A 252 -5.86 -6.49 1.25
C ALA A 252 -5.80 -7.28 -0.08
N ALA A 253 -6.73 -8.21 -0.31
CA ALA A 253 -6.81 -8.99 -1.54
C ALA A 253 -7.10 -8.12 -2.78
N THR A 254 -7.84 -7.03 -2.60
CA THR A 254 -8.11 -6.03 -3.65
C THR A 254 -6.86 -5.20 -3.93
N ALA A 255 -6.18 -4.72 -2.90
CA ALA A 255 -4.93 -3.96 -3.04
C ALA A 255 -3.84 -4.76 -3.74
N ALA A 256 -3.70 -6.04 -3.39
CA ALA A 256 -2.74 -6.95 -4.03
C ALA A 256 -2.99 -7.12 -5.54
N ARG A 257 -4.22 -6.89 -6.03
CA ARG A 257 -4.55 -6.91 -7.46
C ARG A 257 -4.39 -5.55 -8.13
N GLY A 258 -4.57 -4.46 -7.37
CA GLY A 258 -4.36 -3.09 -7.86
C GLY A 258 -2.89 -2.69 -8.00
N ARG A 259 -1.99 -3.32 -7.21
CA ARG A 259 -0.54 -3.11 -7.23
C ARG A 259 0.20 -3.83 -8.36
N ASP A 260 -0.46 -4.73 -9.10
CA ASP A 260 0.09 -5.34 -10.33
C ASP A 260 -0.10 -4.45 -11.56
N ARG A 261 0.00 -3.12 -11.39
CA ARG A 261 0.00 -2.20 -12.52
C ARG A 261 1.43 -1.89 -12.89
N HIS A 262 1.86 -2.48 -14.00
CA HIS A 262 3.18 -2.26 -14.55
C HIS A 262 3.13 -1.02 -15.46
N LEU A 263 3.91 0.00 -15.12
CA LEU A 263 4.20 1.05 -16.09
C LEU A 263 5.13 0.47 -17.16
N VAL A 264 4.66 0.43 -18.40
CA VAL A 264 5.38 -0.11 -19.54
C VAL A 264 5.46 0.90 -20.68
N TYR A 265 6.50 0.74 -21.49
CA TYR A 265 6.68 1.49 -22.73
C TYR A 265 6.30 0.62 -23.92
N VAL A 266 5.26 1.02 -24.64
CA VAL A 266 4.75 0.33 -25.83
C VAL A 266 5.11 1.14 -27.07
N GLY A 267 5.85 0.54 -28.00
CA GLY A 267 6.15 1.10 -29.31
C GLY A 267 4.98 0.89 -30.27
N LEU A 268 4.62 1.93 -31.02
CA LEU A 268 3.57 1.92 -32.04
C LEU A 268 4.24 2.10 -33.40
N GLY A 269 3.80 1.33 -34.42
CA GLY A 269 4.27 1.47 -35.80
C GLY A 269 3.17 1.22 -36.83
N ALA A 270 2.98 2.12 -37.80
CA ALA A 270 1.96 1.98 -38.85
C ALA A 270 2.41 2.62 -40.18
N ASN A 271 2.06 2.02 -41.32
CA ASN A 271 2.39 2.57 -42.64
C ASN A 271 1.35 2.31 -43.74
N VAL A 272 0.16 1.81 -43.40
CA VAL A 272 -0.90 1.49 -44.37
C VAL A 272 -2.15 2.31 -44.11
N GLY A 273 -2.80 2.76 -45.19
CA GLY A 273 -4.03 3.53 -45.11
C GLY A 273 -3.83 4.88 -44.41
N ASP A 274 -4.81 5.31 -43.63
CA ASP A 274 -4.66 6.46 -42.73
C ASP A 274 -3.90 6.02 -41.47
N ALA A 275 -2.58 5.91 -41.61
CA ALA A 275 -1.68 5.50 -40.54
C ALA A 275 -1.79 6.41 -39.32
N ARG A 276 -1.93 7.74 -39.51
CA ARG A 276 -2.06 8.70 -38.41
C ARG A 276 -3.35 8.46 -37.61
N SER A 277 -4.50 8.34 -38.27
CA SER A 277 -5.76 8.01 -37.59
C SER A 277 -5.70 6.66 -36.88
N THR A 278 -5.04 5.67 -37.49
CA THR A 278 -4.85 4.35 -36.88
C THR A 278 -3.98 4.41 -35.62
N MET A 279 -2.89 5.18 -35.64
CA MET A 279 -2.04 5.44 -34.48
C MET A 279 -2.84 6.11 -33.34
N ARG A 280 -3.71 7.09 -33.65
CA ARG A 280 -4.57 7.74 -32.64
C ARG A 280 -5.54 6.74 -32.00
N ARG A 281 -6.17 5.90 -32.82
CA ARG A 281 -7.06 4.83 -32.35
C ARG A 281 -6.32 3.81 -31.49
N ALA A 282 -5.04 3.53 -31.77
CA ALA A 282 -4.20 2.67 -30.95
C ALA A 282 -3.95 3.25 -29.56
N VAL A 283 -3.57 4.53 -29.46
CA VAL A 283 -3.44 5.22 -28.16
C VAL A 283 -4.78 5.21 -27.41
N GLY A 284 -5.88 5.49 -28.09
CA GLY A 284 -7.22 5.42 -27.48
C GLY A 284 -7.62 4.00 -27.05
N ALA A 285 -7.16 2.95 -27.73
CA ALA A 285 -7.37 1.57 -27.30
C ALA A 285 -6.53 1.23 -26.06
N LEU A 286 -5.27 1.67 -26.01
CA LEU A 286 -4.41 1.54 -24.83
C LEU A 286 -5.02 2.25 -23.60
N ALA A 287 -5.54 3.46 -23.79
CA ALA A 287 -6.20 4.24 -22.72
C ALA A 287 -7.50 3.60 -22.18
N ARG A 288 -8.13 2.68 -22.93
CA ARG A 288 -9.30 1.91 -22.44
C ARG A 288 -8.91 0.72 -21.58
N VAL A 289 -7.66 0.26 -21.67
CA VAL A 289 -7.20 -0.98 -21.03
C VAL A 289 -6.12 -0.74 -19.98
N GLY A 290 -5.56 0.47 -19.95
CA GLY A 290 -4.57 0.93 -18.98
C GLY A 290 -4.63 2.45 -18.83
N ARG A 291 -3.82 2.99 -17.93
CA ARG A 291 -3.70 4.45 -17.74
C ARG A 291 -2.52 4.95 -18.56
N VAL A 292 -2.78 5.68 -19.64
CA VAL A 292 -1.74 6.34 -20.42
C VAL A 292 -1.20 7.54 -19.63
N SER A 293 0.09 7.52 -19.32
CA SER A 293 0.77 8.58 -18.57
C SER A 293 1.54 9.55 -19.46
N ALA A 294 2.01 9.09 -20.63
CA ALA A 294 2.66 9.93 -21.63
C ALA A 294 2.62 9.29 -23.03
N VAL A 295 2.72 10.12 -24.06
CA VAL A 295 2.86 9.73 -25.47
C VAL A 295 3.97 10.57 -26.08
N SER A 296 4.90 9.96 -26.81
CA SER A 296 5.98 10.68 -27.49
C SER A 296 5.45 11.50 -28.66
N SER A 297 6.28 12.38 -29.20
CA SER A 297 6.12 12.92 -30.55
C SER A 297 5.90 11.80 -31.59
N LEU A 298 5.33 12.15 -32.74
CA LEU A 298 5.18 11.26 -33.89
C LEU A 298 6.42 11.34 -34.77
N TRP A 299 6.98 10.19 -35.14
CA TRP A 299 8.22 10.07 -35.91
C TRP A 299 7.98 9.31 -37.21
N GLU A 300 8.65 9.72 -38.28
CA GLU A 300 8.60 9.04 -39.58
C GLU A 300 9.97 8.42 -39.91
N THR A 301 9.95 7.18 -40.42
CA THR A 301 11.15 6.45 -40.87
C THR A 301 10.92 5.76 -42.21
N ALA A 302 11.95 5.73 -43.06
CA ALA A 302 11.91 4.98 -44.31
C ALA A 302 11.87 3.45 -44.09
N PRO A 303 11.24 2.67 -44.98
CA PRO A 303 11.31 1.22 -44.96
C PRO A 303 12.74 0.70 -45.18
N ARG A 304 13.11 -0.41 -44.54
CA ARG A 304 14.50 -0.94 -44.57
C ARG A 304 14.66 -2.24 -45.34
N GLU A 305 13.71 -3.17 -45.20
CA GLU A 305 13.84 -4.53 -45.73
C GLU A 305 12.98 -4.75 -46.97
N VAL A 306 11.74 -4.27 -46.94
CA VAL A 306 10.85 -4.21 -48.12
C VAL A 306 10.76 -2.74 -48.52
N LEU A 307 11.39 -2.36 -49.64
CA LEU A 307 11.55 -0.94 -50.00
C LEU A 307 10.33 -0.36 -50.73
N ASP A 308 9.54 -1.20 -51.40
CA ASP A 308 8.32 -0.79 -52.10
C ASP A 308 7.12 -0.75 -51.14
N GLN A 309 7.14 0.22 -50.22
CA GLN A 309 6.02 0.51 -49.30
C GLN A 309 6.09 1.95 -48.76
N PRO A 310 5.00 2.48 -48.19
CA PRO A 310 5.02 3.81 -47.57
C PRO A 310 5.95 3.89 -46.34
N PRO A 311 6.45 5.09 -45.99
CA PRO A 311 7.16 5.32 -44.74
C PRO A 311 6.35 4.93 -43.50
N PHE A 312 7.05 4.53 -42.44
CA PHE A 312 6.43 4.17 -41.16
C PHE A 312 6.30 5.40 -40.26
N LEU A 313 5.11 5.58 -39.70
CA LEU A 313 4.88 6.40 -38.53
C LEU A 313 5.14 5.58 -37.27
N ASN A 314 5.87 6.16 -36.31
CA ASN A 314 6.31 5.54 -35.08
C ASN A 314 6.08 6.46 -33.88
N ALA A 315 5.72 5.87 -32.74
CA ALA A 315 5.60 6.57 -31.46
C ALA A 315 5.81 5.60 -30.29
N VAL A 316 5.96 6.11 -29.08
CA VAL A 316 5.98 5.32 -27.84
C VAL A 316 4.92 5.86 -26.89
N VAL A 317 4.22 4.95 -26.23
CA VAL A 317 3.22 5.25 -25.20
C VAL A 317 3.72 4.67 -23.87
N ALA A 318 3.78 5.51 -22.85
CA ALA A 318 3.92 5.07 -21.46
C ALA A 318 2.52 4.79 -20.90
N VAL A 319 2.28 3.54 -20.51
CA VAL A 319 0.96 3.08 -20.05
C VAL A 319 1.08 2.16 -18.85
N GLU A 320 0.29 2.41 -17.81
CA GLU A 320 0.12 1.49 -16.69
C GLU A 320 -0.89 0.40 -17.07
N MET A 321 -0.43 -0.84 -17.13
CA MET A 321 -1.24 -2.00 -17.52
C MET A 321 -1.42 -2.96 -16.34
N SER A 322 -2.62 -3.54 -16.20
CA SER A 322 -2.96 -4.47 -15.12
C SER A 322 -2.65 -5.95 -15.44
N GLU A 323 -2.28 -6.25 -16.69
CA GLU A 323 -1.85 -7.57 -17.10
C GLU A 323 -0.57 -7.99 -16.35
N ARG A 324 -0.60 -9.18 -15.74
CA ARG A 324 0.54 -9.72 -15.01
C ARG A 324 1.57 -10.31 -15.97
N GLY A 325 2.76 -9.72 -15.99
CA GLY A 325 3.90 -10.21 -16.76
C GLY A 325 3.84 -9.89 -18.26
N ALA A 326 4.99 -10.02 -18.91
CA ALA A 326 5.23 -9.65 -20.29
C ALA A 326 4.32 -10.39 -21.28
N ALA A 327 4.10 -11.69 -21.11
CA ALA A 327 3.30 -12.48 -22.04
C ALA A 327 1.82 -12.05 -22.06
N ALA A 328 1.24 -11.74 -20.90
CA ALA A 328 -0.13 -11.26 -20.80
C ALA A 328 -0.28 -9.87 -21.45
N ILE A 329 0.69 -8.98 -21.23
CA ILE A 329 0.73 -7.66 -21.87
C ILE A 329 0.82 -7.80 -23.39
N VAL A 330 1.77 -8.58 -23.91
CA VAL A 330 1.92 -8.82 -25.36
C VAL A 330 0.65 -9.44 -25.96
N SER A 331 0.00 -10.37 -25.27
CA SER A 331 -1.30 -10.93 -25.69
C SER A 331 -2.41 -9.87 -25.75
N ARG A 332 -2.41 -8.89 -24.82
CA ARG A 332 -3.32 -7.75 -24.87
C ARG A 332 -3.03 -6.84 -26.06
N LEU A 333 -1.76 -6.53 -26.32
CA LEU A 333 -1.34 -5.71 -27.45
C LEU A 333 -1.77 -6.34 -28.79
N LYS A 334 -1.52 -7.63 -28.98
CA LYS A 334 -1.96 -8.38 -30.17
C LYS A 334 -3.48 -8.34 -30.40
N ARG A 335 -4.28 -8.36 -29.33
CA ARG A 335 -5.74 -8.20 -29.44
C ARG A 335 -6.13 -6.80 -29.91
N ILE A 336 -5.43 -5.76 -29.46
CA ILE A 336 -5.65 -4.38 -29.93
C ILE A 336 -5.27 -4.28 -31.41
N GLU A 337 -4.13 -4.83 -31.82
CA GLU A 337 -3.70 -4.84 -33.22
C GLU A 337 -4.76 -5.46 -34.14
N ALA A 338 -5.30 -6.63 -33.75
CA ALA A 338 -6.33 -7.33 -34.50
C ALA A 338 -7.62 -6.49 -34.62
N GLN A 339 -8.04 -5.82 -33.54
CA GLN A 339 -9.21 -4.92 -33.56
C GLN A 339 -9.02 -3.69 -34.46
N LEU A 340 -7.77 -3.27 -34.68
CA LEU A 340 -7.42 -2.14 -35.52
C LEU A 340 -7.10 -2.52 -36.97
N GLY A 341 -7.27 -3.81 -37.33
CA GLY A 341 -7.17 -4.27 -38.71
C GLY A 341 -5.80 -4.84 -39.10
N ARG A 342 -4.94 -5.20 -38.13
CA ARG A 342 -3.73 -5.97 -38.44
C ARG A 342 -4.11 -7.37 -38.94
N ALA A 343 -3.71 -7.69 -40.17
CA ALA A 343 -3.83 -9.01 -40.78
C ALA A 343 -2.46 -9.70 -40.85
N PRO A 344 -2.41 -11.05 -40.94
CA PRO A 344 -1.18 -11.76 -41.24
C PRO A 344 -0.57 -11.28 -42.56
N GLY A 345 0.75 -11.12 -42.60
CA GLY A 345 1.46 -10.62 -43.76
C GLY A 345 2.94 -11.04 -43.76
N PRO A 346 3.68 -10.73 -44.84
CA PRO A 346 5.10 -11.02 -44.93
C PRO A 346 5.87 -10.31 -43.82
N ARG A 347 6.90 -10.97 -43.29
CA ARG A 347 7.80 -10.39 -42.30
C ARG A 347 8.42 -9.10 -42.86
N TYR A 348 8.34 -8.01 -42.11
CA TYR A 348 8.79 -6.66 -42.49
C TYR A 348 7.96 -5.96 -43.59
N GLY A 349 6.81 -6.52 -43.93
CA GLY A 349 5.87 -5.92 -44.86
C GLY A 349 5.05 -4.76 -44.27
N PRO A 350 4.20 -4.16 -45.13
CA PRO A 350 3.29 -3.10 -44.76
C PRO A 350 2.24 -3.59 -43.76
N ARG A 351 1.91 -2.76 -42.76
CA ARG A 351 0.99 -3.12 -41.68
C ARG A 351 0.14 -1.92 -41.24
N ALA A 352 -1.11 -2.20 -40.88
CA ALA A 352 -2.03 -1.20 -40.36
C ALA A 352 -1.57 -0.64 -39.00
N ILE A 353 -1.13 -1.51 -38.09
CA ILE A 353 -0.55 -1.15 -36.78
C ILE A 353 0.29 -2.30 -36.22
N ASP A 354 1.33 -1.95 -35.47
CA ASP A 354 2.22 -2.80 -34.69
C ASP A 354 2.38 -2.23 -33.30
N LEU A 355 2.21 -3.08 -32.28
CA LEU A 355 2.32 -2.73 -30.87
C LEU A 355 3.35 -3.64 -30.21
N ASP A 356 4.56 -3.10 -29.99
CA ASP A 356 5.66 -3.82 -29.37
C ASP A 356 5.83 -3.40 -27.90
N LEU A 357 5.86 -4.37 -26.98
CA LEU A 357 6.29 -4.11 -25.59
C LEU A 357 7.81 -3.89 -25.58
N LEU A 358 8.25 -2.65 -25.35
CA LEU A 358 9.66 -2.27 -25.42
C LEU A 358 10.38 -2.56 -24.11
N MET A 359 9.87 -2.03 -22.99
CA MET A 359 10.51 -2.08 -21.67
C MET A 359 9.48 -1.92 -20.54
N PHE A 360 9.81 -2.47 -19.37
CA PHE A 360 9.20 -2.05 -18.10
C PHE A 360 9.90 -0.81 -17.55
N ALA A 361 9.15 0.06 -16.86
CA ALA A 361 9.68 1.32 -16.34
C ALA A 361 10.62 1.16 -15.13
N ASP A 362 10.55 0.03 -14.42
CA ASP A 362 11.50 -0.35 -13.37
C ASP A 362 12.79 -0.99 -13.94
N GLY A 363 12.89 -1.16 -15.27
CA GLY A 363 14.10 -1.64 -15.95
C GLY A 363 14.40 -3.13 -15.74
N HIS A 364 13.46 -3.93 -15.24
CA HIS A 364 13.69 -5.37 -15.10
C HIS A 364 13.64 -6.12 -16.44
N GLU A 365 14.36 -7.24 -16.52
CA GLU A 365 14.26 -8.20 -17.62
C GLU A 365 13.23 -9.29 -17.28
N GLU A 366 12.37 -9.62 -18.24
CA GLU A 366 11.41 -10.71 -18.13
C GLU A 366 11.44 -11.59 -19.39
N ARG A 367 11.41 -12.90 -19.19
CA ARG A 367 11.29 -13.90 -20.25
C ARG A 367 10.18 -14.89 -19.91
N ASP A 368 9.19 -14.98 -20.78
CA ASP A 368 8.09 -15.94 -20.69
C ASP A 368 7.80 -16.53 -22.07
N GLY A 369 8.16 -17.80 -22.26
CA GLY A 369 8.14 -18.47 -23.56
C GLY A 369 8.96 -17.72 -24.62
N ASP A 370 8.29 -17.34 -25.72
CA ASP A 370 8.88 -16.57 -26.82
C ASP A 370 8.91 -15.05 -26.57
N VAL A 371 8.31 -14.57 -25.48
CA VAL A 371 8.27 -13.15 -25.13
C VAL A 371 9.50 -12.79 -24.30
N VAL A 372 10.24 -11.78 -24.75
CA VAL A 372 11.43 -11.26 -24.07
C VAL A 372 11.34 -9.74 -23.96
N VAL A 373 11.43 -9.23 -22.74
CA VAL A 373 11.44 -7.80 -22.41
C VAL A 373 12.71 -7.50 -21.61
N PRO A 374 13.50 -6.48 -21.94
CA PRO A 374 13.32 -5.51 -23.03
C PRO A 374 13.30 -6.14 -24.42
N HIS A 375 12.58 -5.54 -25.37
CA HIS A 375 12.46 -6.07 -26.74
C HIS A 375 13.84 -6.40 -27.31
N THR A 376 14.03 -7.62 -27.85
CA THR A 376 15.36 -8.18 -28.18
C THR A 376 16.22 -7.30 -29.07
N ARG A 377 15.60 -6.62 -30.03
CA ARG A 377 16.28 -5.72 -30.98
C ARG A 377 16.17 -4.23 -30.64
N LEU A 378 15.78 -3.88 -29.41
CA LEU A 378 15.56 -2.47 -29.04
C LEU A 378 16.81 -1.61 -29.26
N ALA A 379 17.98 -2.11 -28.82
CA ALA A 379 19.27 -1.41 -28.94
C ALA A 379 19.70 -1.15 -30.40
N GLU A 380 19.08 -1.81 -31.38
CA GLU A 380 19.40 -1.68 -32.81
C GLU A 380 18.42 -0.76 -33.56
N ARG A 381 17.34 -0.28 -32.92
CA ARG A 381 16.19 0.32 -33.61
C ARG A 381 16.00 1.78 -33.21
N ARG A 382 16.49 2.70 -34.05
CA ARG A 382 16.36 4.14 -33.79
C ARG A 382 14.91 4.60 -33.77
N PHE A 383 14.05 4.02 -34.61
CA PHE A 383 12.62 4.34 -34.65
C PHE A 383 11.87 4.02 -33.36
N ALA A 384 12.40 3.11 -32.52
CA ALA A 384 11.87 2.84 -31.18
C ALA A 384 12.61 3.66 -30.11
N LEU A 385 13.93 3.78 -30.21
CA LEU A 385 14.76 4.50 -29.24
C LEU A 385 14.54 6.01 -29.24
N ALA A 386 14.33 6.65 -30.40
CA ALA A 386 14.11 8.09 -30.48
C ALA A 386 12.83 8.55 -29.74
N PRO A 387 11.65 7.96 -29.99
CA PRO A 387 10.46 8.26 -29.19
C PRO A 387 10.57 7.78 -27.73
N LEU A 388 11.24 6.66 -27.45
CA LEU A 388 11.44 6.22 -26.06
C LEU A 388 12.33 7.18 -25.28
N ALA A 389 13.39 7.73 -25.89
CA ALA A 389 14.29 8.70 -25.28
C ALA A 389 13.60 10.03 -24.95
N GLU A 390 12.51 10.36 -25.63
CA GLU A 390 11.68 11.52 -25.30
C GLU A 390 10.94 11.34 -23.97
N LEU A 391 10.49 10.10 -23.68
CA LEU A 391 9.74 9.79 -22.46
C LEU A 391 10.63 9.35 -21.30
N ALA A 392 11.73 8.66 -21.59
CA ALA A 392 12.52 7.95 -20.59
C ALA A 392 14.03 7.92 -20.93
N PRO A 393 14.69 9.10 -21.10
CA PRO A 393 16.08 9.15 -21.57
C PRO A 393 17.08 8.49 -20.62
N HIS A 394 16.78 8.43 -19.33
CA HIS A 394 17.64 7.91 -18.27
C HIS A 394 17.32 6.46 -17.89
N LEU A 395 16.27 5.87 -18.46
CA LEU A 395 15.94 4.47 -18.22
C LEU A 395 17.09 3.59 -18.68
N VAL A 396 17.53 2.67 -17.83
CA VAL A 396 18.64 1.75 -18.12
C VAL A 396 18.08 0.48 -18.76
N GLU A 397 18.63 0.08 -19.90
CA GLU A 397 18.32 -1.20 -20.52
C GLU A 397 19.15 -2.29 -19.82
N PRO A 398 18.52 -3.29 -19.17
CA PRO A 398 19.20 -4.19 -18.24
C PRO A 398 20.28 -5.07 -18.86
N ARG A 399 20.19 -5.40 -20.16
CA ARG A 399 21.14 -6.32 -20.81
C ARG A 399 22.45 -5.64 -21.19
N SER A 400 22.38 -4.36 -21.57
CA SER A 400 23.53 -3.56 -21.97
C SER A 400 24.09 -2.69 -20.83
N GLY A 401 23.28 -2.42 -19.79
CA GLY A 401 23.62 -1.49 -18.72
C GLY A 401 23.68 -0.03 -19.16
N ARG A 402 23.22 0.28 -20.39
CA ARG A 402 23.24 1.63 -20.98
C ARG A 402 21.88 2.28 -20.85
N THR A 403 21.86 3.59 -20.69
CA THR A 403 20.64 4.38 -20.75
C THR A 403 20.04 4.38 -22.15
N VAL A 404 18.73 4.57 -22.27
CA VAL A 404 18.03 4.75 -23.56
C VAL A 404 18.70 5.85 -24.41
N ARG A 405 19.14 6.95 -23.79
CA ARG A 405 19.87 8.02 -24.48
C ARG A 405 21.20 7.54 -25.05
N GLU A 406 21.99 6.80 -24.28
CA GLU A 406 23.26 6.24 -24.76
C GLU A 406 23.06 5.22 -25.88
N LEU A 407 22.02 4.38 -25.77
CA LEU A 407 21.63 3.45 -26.84
C LEU A 407 21.26 4.21 -28.11
N LEU A 408 20.45 5.28 -28.01
CA LEU A 408 20.07 6.11 -29.15
C LEU A 408 21.29 6.73 -29.84
N THR A 409 22.28 7.22 -29.08
CA THR A 409 23.53 7.78 -29.63
C THR A 409 24.37 6.72 -30.36
N ALA A 410 24.31 5.45 -29.95
CA ALA A 410 25.06 4.38 -30.61
C ALA A 410 24.46 3.94 -31.96
N VAL A 411 23.19 4.25 -32.23
CA VAL A 411 22.54 3.90 -33.51
C VAL A 411 22.74 5.03 -34.51
N ALA A 412 23.81 4.93 -35.31
CA ALA A 412 24.24 5.96 -36.26
C ALA A 412 23.56 5.88 -37.65
N ASP A 413 23.15 4.70 -38.11
CA ASP A 413 22.77 4.47 -39.52
C ASP A 413 21.26 4.37 -39.77
N GLN A 414 20.46 5.19 -39.10
CA GLN A 414 19.01 5.22 -39.25
C GLN A 414 18.50 6.66 -39.18
N ASP A 415 17.73 7.10 -40.17
CA ASP A 415 17.01 8.36 -40.09
C ASP A 415 15.66 8.16 -39.41
N ALA A 416 15.36 9.04 -38.46
CA ALA A 416 14.05 9.16 -37.84
C ALA A 416 13.72 10.64 -37.69
N VAL A 417 12.70 11.09 -38.41
CA VAL A 417 12.33 12.50 -38.49
C VAL A 417 11.10 12.72 -37.63
N ARG A 418 11.16 13.69 -36.71
CA ARG A 418 9.97 14.09 -35.95
C ARG A 418 9.02 14.85 -36.89
N VAL A 419 7.79 14.38 -37.04
CA VAL A 419 6.78 14.97 -37.93
C VAL A 419 5.66 15.72 -37.20
N GLU A 420 5.44 15.44 -35.91
CA GLU A 420 4.42 16.10 -35.08
C GLU A 420 4.80 16.00 -33.60
N GLY A 421 4.45 17.01 -32.79
CA GLY A 421 4.67 16.99 -31.34
C GLY A 421 3.75 16.01 -30.60
N PRO A 422 4.00 15.74 -29.30
CA PRO A 422 3.30 14.71 -28.52
C PRO A 422 1.78 14.91 -28.39
N GLU A 423 1.26 16.09 -28.69
CA GLU A 423 -0.17 16.43 -28.75
C GLU A 423 -0.93 15.77 -29.91
N TRP A 424 -0.22 15.11 -30.84
CA TRP A 424 -0.78 14.50 -32.05
C TRP A 424 -1.94 13.53 -31.78
N TRP A 425 -1.99 12.91 -30.59
CA TRP A 425 -3.04 11.94 -30.24
C TRP A 425 -4.29 12.56 -29.60
N THR A 426 -4.17 13.78 -29.05
CA THR A 426 -5.28 14.53 -28.43
C THR A 426 -5.91 15.57 -29.33
N ALA A 427 -5.23 15.96 -30.42
CA ALA A 427 -5.73 16.97 -31.34
C ALA A 427 -7.05 16.51 -31.99
N SER A 428 -8.15 17.18 -31.65
CA SER A 428 -9.42 17.08 -32.36
C SER A 428 -9.20 17.46 -33.82
N SER A 429 -9.23 16.46 -34.71
CA SER A 429 -9.40 16.70 -36.15
C SER A 429 -10.81 17.15 -36.44
#